data_AF-A0A975S7Q0-F1
#
_entry.id   AF-A0A975S7Q0-F1
#
_cell.length_a   1.000
_cell.length_b   1.000
_cell.length_c   1.000
_cell.angle_alpha   90.00
_cell.angle_beta   90.00
_cell.angle_gamma   90.00
#
_symmetry.space_group_name_H-M   'P 1'
#
loop_
_entity.id
_entity.type
_entity.pdbx_description
1 polymer ?
#
loop_
_entity_poly.entity_id
_entity_poly.type
_entity_poly.pdbx_seq_one_letter_code
_entity_poly.pdbx_strand_id
1 'polypeptide(L)'
;MRWEAQEPKAAGSQDALLALQGVVRSVKTPEFAGITFHEVISKSALNKVGKTSGMPFGWTINPYRGCSHACVYCFARKTHTYLDLDSGLDFDSQLVVKTNIAEVLRRELARPSWQHEHVAMGTNTDPYQRAEGRYRLMPDIIKALAASGTPFSILTKGTLLARDIPLLKSAGQDTEIGMGISLALLDPELAHRVEPGTPAPKARLELISRLREAGLPCSVMAMPILPWLTDGDESLDALFGALAAAGATGVTAGALHLRPGAREWFLAFIARDYPHLTGKYARLYGGGTYASKEYRQWLAGRVQFFKKKHGFTSRAQFLPSRSNAGARPEKPTRIMGTSPAADGLAHAGTAAQTLF
;
A
#
# COMPACT_ATOMS: atom_id res chain seq x y z
N MET A 1 -1.81 14.63 -3.96
CA MET A 1 -2.88 13.60 -4.18
C MET A 1 -4.18 14.33 -4.47
N ARG A 2 -5.21 13.75 -5.13
CA ARG A 2 -6.44 14.45 -5.60
C ARG A 2 -7.09 15.44 -4.60
N TRP A 3 -6.84 15.25 -3.30
CA TRP A 3 -7.35 16.07 -2.19
C TRP A 3 -6.46 17.25 -1.76
N GLU A 4 -5.18 17.30 -2.16
CA GLU A 4 -4.35 18.52 -1.98
C GLU A 4 -4.78 19.64 -2.94
N ALA A 5 -5.55 19.32 -3.99
CA ALA A 5 -6.04 20.29 -4.97
C ALA A 5 -7.40 20.93 -4.58
N GLN A 6 -7.87 20.73 -3.35
CA GLN A 6 -9.10 21.32 -2.83
C GLN A 6 -8.79 22.02 -1.50
N GLU A 7 -8.23 23.22 -1.56
CA GLU A 7 -8.24 24.12 -0.40
C GLU A 7 -9.65 24.72 -0.24
N PRO A 8 -10.32 24.57 0.92
CA PRO A 8 -11.63 25.16 1.12
C PRO A 8 -11.49 26.68 1.35
N LYS A 9 -12.23 27.47 0.56
CA LYS A 9 -12.52 28.87 0.91
C LYS A 9 -13.41 28.87 2.15
N ALA A 10 -13.02 29.65 3.16
CA ALA A 10 -13.71 29.74 4.44
C ALA A 10 -15.18 30.17 4.27
N ALA A 11 -16.11 29.43 4.86
CA ALA A 11 -17.47 29.88 5.11
C ALA A 11 -18.06 29.21 6.36
N GLY A 12 -18.40 30.05 7.35
CA GLY A 12 -19.58 29.97 8.22
C GLY A 12 -19.94 28.66 8.92
N SER A 13 -19.83 28.68 10.25
CA SER A 13 -20.40 27.70 11.18
C SER A 13 -21.92 27.64 11.13
N GLN A 14 -22.48 26.53 10.63
CA GLN A 14 -23.72 25.86 11.07
C GLN A 14 -24.08 24.81 10.00
N ASP A 15 -23.60 23.57 10.16
CA ASP A 15 -24.25 22.33 9.68
C ASP A 15 -23.30 21.13 9.86
N ALA A 16 -23.34 20.50 11.03
CA ALA A 16 -22.59 19.28 11.32
C ALA A 16 -23.17 18.00 10.64
N LEU A 17 -23.98 18.17 9.59
CA LEU A 17 -24.64 17.08 8.84
C LEU A 17 -24.31 17.08 7.33
N LEU A 18 -23.48 18.01 6.85
CA LEU A 18 -23.05 18.09 5.44
C LEU A 18 -21.75 17.31 5.13
N ALA A 19 -21.11 16.76 6.17
CA ALA A 19 -19.84 16.06 6.10
C ALA A 19 -20.06 14.56 5.85
N LEU A 20 -19.52 14.02 4.75
CA LEU A 20 -19.72 12.66 4.19
C LEU A 20 -20.73 12.54 3.02
N GLN A 21 -20.69 13.48 2.06
CA GLN A 21 -21.39 13.33 0.78
C GLN A 21 -21.13 11.95 0.14
N GLY A 22 -22.20 11.22 -0.19
CA GLY A 22 -22.13 9.90 -0.83
C GLY A 22 -22.09 8.70 0.13
N VAL A 23 -22.25 8.93 1.45
CA VAL A 23 -22.53 7.84 2.39
C VAL A 23 -23.89 7.23 2.09
N VAL A 24 -23.86 5.91 1.90
CA VAL A 24 -25.05 5.07 1.77
C VAL A 24 -25.58 4.76 3.16
N ARG A 25 -24.70 4.36 4.08
CA ARG A 25 -25.04 4.07 5.48
C ARG A 25 -23.81 4.11 6.38
N SER A 26 -24.06 4.34 7.66
CA SER A 26 -23.07 4.18 8.74
C SER A 26 -23.39 2.92 9.54
N VAL A 27 -22.40 2.06 9.76
CA VAL A 27 -22.56 0.76 10.42
C VAL A 27 -21.66 0.71 11.65
N LYS A 28 -22.24 0.34 12.79
CA LYS A 28 -21.52 -0.03 14.01
C LYS A 28 -21.77 -1.50 14.28
N THR A 29 -20.73 -2.26 14.62
CA THR A 29 -20.83 -3.71 14.80
C THR A 29 -20.08 -4.15 16.05
N PRO A 30 -20.63 -5.06 16.88
CA PRO A 30 -20.01 -5.48 18.14
C PRO A 30 -18.56 -5.98 17.99
N GLU A 31 -18.22 -6.66 16.89
CA GLU A 31 -16.89 -7.21 16.63
C GLU A 31 -15.81 -6.13 16.39
N PHE A 32 -16.25 -4.90 16.18
CA PHE A 32 -15.44 -3.71 15.92
C PHE A 32 -15.83 -2.58 16.88
N ALA A 33 -15.92 -2.91 18.17
CA ALA A 33 -16.22 -1.94 19.22
C ALA A 33 -15.34 -0.68 19.11
N GLY A 34 -15.97 0.50 19.17
CA GLY A 34 -15.29 1.78 19.03
C GLY A 34 -15.04 2.24 17.58
N ILE A 35 -15.45 1.46 16.57
CA ILE A 35 -15.32 1.83 15.15
C ILE A 35 -16.70 2.00 14.51
N THR A 36 -16.85 3.07 13.73
CA THR A 36 -17.97 3.29 12.81
C THR A 36 -17.48 3.15 11.38
N PHE A 37 -18.19 2.37 10.58
CA PHE A 37 -17.93 2.26 9.15
C PHE A 37 -18.91 3.10 8.35
N HIS A 38 -18.42 4.07 7.60
CA HIS A 38 -19.19 4.88 6.66
C HIS A 38 -19.08 4.27 5.25
N GLU A 39 -20.07 3.48 4.86
CA GLU A 39 -20.11 2.85 3.55
C GLU A 39 -20.49 3.86 2.48
N VAL A 40 -19.65 4.00 1.44
CA VAL A 40 -19.83 4.95 0.33
C VAL A 40 -19.77 4.24 -1.01
N ILE A 41 -20.46 4.81 -1.99
CA ILE A 41 -20.28 4.44 -3.41
C ILE A 41 -19.15 5.29 -3.99
N SER A 42 -18.06 4.64 -4.37
CA SER A 42 -16.96 5.29 -5.05
C SER A 42 -17.33 5.63 -6.48
N LYS A 43 -16.95 6.84 -6.92
CA LYS A 43 -17.01 7.25 -8.33
C LYS A 43 -15.74 6.91 -9.10
N SER A 44 -14.64 6.62 -8.40
CA SER A 44 -13.34 6.29 -8.98
C SER A 44 -12.51 5.44 -8.02
N ALA A 45 -11.77 4.46 -8.54
CA ALA A 45 -10.92 3.60 -7.73
C ALA A 45 -9.45 4.06 -7.78
N LEU A 46 -8.96 4.38 -8.99
CA LEU A 46 -7.61 4.82 -9.27
C LEU A 46 -7.40 6.31 -8.96
N ASN A 47 -6.39 6.60 -8.16
CA ASN A 47 -6.02 7.97 -7.77
C ASN A 47 -4.66 8.32 -8.38
N LYS A 48 -4.62 9.34 -9.23
CA LYS A 48 -3.35 9.83 -9.79
C LYS A 48 -2.53 10.50 -8.68
N VAL A 49 -1.28 10.12 -8.59
CA VAL A 49 -0.30 10.74 -7.71
C VAL A 49 0.27 11.97 -8.43
N GLY A 50 0.32 13.10 -7.72
CA GLY A 50 0.82 14.36 -8.29
C GLY A 50 2.29 14.26 -8.67
N LYS A 51 2.67 14.89 -9.80
CA LYS A 51 4.04 14.87 -10.34
C LYS A 51 5.09 15.40 -9.35
N THR A 52 4.69 16.28 -8.43
CA THR A 52 5.55 16.89 -7.40
C THR A 52 5.70 16.05 -6.13
N SER A 53 5.02 14.90 -6.02
CA SER A 53 4.99 14.10 -4.78
C SER A 53 6.32 13.42 -4.43
N GLY A 54 7.22 13.25 -5.40
CA GLY A 54 8.45 12.46 -5.24
C GLY A 54 8.23 10.95 -5.07
N MET A 55 6.98 10.47 -5.15
CA MET A 55 6.69 9.04 -5.03
C MET A 55 7.09 8.31 -6.32
N PRO A 56 7.62 7.08 -6.21
CA PRO A 56 8.13 6.33 -7.35
C PRO A 56 7.03 5.65 -8.19
N PHE A 57 5.76 6.00 -7.98
CA PHE A 57 4.59 5.45 -8.64
C PHE A 57 3.57 6.54 -9.00
N GLY A 58 2.83 6.33 -10.09
CA GLY A 58 1.90 7.30 -10.66
C GLY A 58 0.45 7.14 -10.20
N TRP A 59 0.08 5.98 -9.65
CA TRP A 59 -1.30 5.63 -9.29
C TRP A 59 -1.38 4.92 -7.94
N THR A 60 -2.50 5.12 -7.26
CA THR A 60 -2.83 4.41 -6.01
C THR A 60 -4.29 4.00 -5.98
N ILE A 61 -4.58 2.97 -5.20
CA ILE A 61 -5.95 2.62 -4.80
C ILE A 61 -6.03 2.56 -3.28
N ASN A 62 -7.06 3.18 -2.73
CA ASN A 62 -7.33 3.22 -1.28
C ASN A 62 -8.77 2.76 -1.07
N PRO A 63 -8.98 1.47 -0.69
CA PRO A 63 -10.30 0.89 -0.44
C PRO A 63 -11.00 1.53 0.76
N TYR A 64 -10.18 1.97 1.72
CA TYR A 64 -10.60 2.59 2.96
C TYR A 64 -10.10 4.04 3.03
N ARG A 65 -10.67 4.81 3.96
CA ARG A 65 -10.09 6.06 4.47
C ARG A 65 -10.21 6.03 5.99
N GLY A 66 -9.16 6.48 6.66
CA GLY A 66 -8.95 6.20 8.07
C GLY A 66 -8.25 4.86 8.24
N CYS A 67 -7.71 4.61 9.42
CA CYS A 67 -6.98 3.39 9.69
C CYS A 67 -7.05 2.99 11.16
N SER A 68 -7.71 1.86 11.42
CA SER A 68 -7.83 1.27 12.76
C SER A 68 -6.51 0.77 13.36
N HIS A 69 -5.39 0.88 12.63
CA HIS A 69 -4.05 0.68 13.19
C HIS A 69 -3.64 1.76 14.20
N ALA A 70 -4.24 2.96 14.10
CA ALA A 70 -4.09 4.05 15.05
C ALA A 70 -2.63 4.44 15.37
N CYS A 71 -1.72 4.35 14.40
CA CYS A 71 -0.32 4.73 14.60
C CYS A 71 -0.23 6.22 14.99
N VAL A 72 0.42 6.54 16.11
CA VAL A 72 0.53 7.93 16.62
C VAL A 72 1.29 8.86 15.67
N TYR A 73 2.10 8.30 14.77
CA TYR A 73 2.90 9.03 13.77
C TYR A 73 2.26 9.10 12.37
N CYS A 74 1.06 8.56 12.17
CA CYS A 74 0.51 8.33 10.84
C CYS A 74 0.32 9.63 10.03
N PHE A 75 1.08 9.84 8.96
CA PHE A 75 0.99 11.04 8.13
C PHE A 75 -0.36 11.20 7.41
N ALA A 76 -1.13 10.12 7.27
CA ALA A 76 -2.43 10.14 6.59
C ALA A 76 -3.55 10.75 7.44
N ARG A 77 -3.31 10.99 8.73
CA ARG A 77 -4.24 11.57 9.70
C ARG A 77 -4.92 12.85 9.19
N LYS A 78 -4.15 13.76 8.59
CA LYS A 78 -4.68 15.01 8.00
C LYS A 78 -5.74 14.76 6.93
N THR A 79 -5.74 13.60 6.26
CA THR A 79 -6.76 13.34 5.26
C THR A 79 -8.16 13.26 5.84
N HIS A 80 -8.37 13.04 7.13
CA HIS A 80 -9.72 13.06 7.72
C HIS A 80 -10.33 14.45 7.80
N THR A 81 -9.52 15.51 7.86
CA THR A 81 -10.03 16.88 7.96
C THR A 81 -10.76 17.36 6.70
N TYR A 82 -10.60 16.70 5.55
CA TYR A 82 -11.43 16.99 4.36
C TYR A 82 -12.82 16.34 4.42
N LEU A 83 -13.15 15.66 5.50
CA LEU A 83 -14.48 15.12 5.80
C LEU A 83 -15.08 15.79 7.03
N ASP A 84 -14.54 16.95 7.44
CA ASP A 84 -14.89 17.63 8.69
C ASP A 84 -14.77 16.73 9.94
N LEU A 85 -13.86 15.74 9.87
CA LEU A 85 -13.49 14.84 10.95
C LEU A 85 -12.13 15.22 11.53
N ASP A 86 -11.89 14.90 12.79
CA ASP A 86 -10.62 15.19 13.43
C ASP A 86 -9.47 14.27 12.92
N SER A 87 -8.23 14.76 12.98
CA SER A 87 -7.04 14.04 12.50
C SER A 87 -6.51 12.99 13.49
N GLY A 88 -7.14 12.87 14.65
CA GLY A 88 -6.82 11.97 15.74
C GLY A 88 -7.79 10.82 15.87
N LEU A 89 -8.73 10.94 16.80
CA LEU A 89 -9.62 9.87 17.22
C LEU A 89 -10.57 9.48 16.08
N ASP A 90 -11.09 10.45 15.33
CA ASP A 90 -11.93 10.15 14.16
C ASP A 90 -11.15 9.42 13.06
N PHE A 91 -9.87 9.73 12.84
CA PHE A 91 -9.04 8.96 11.89
C PHE A 91 -8.92 7.48 12.26
N ASP A 92 -8.90 7.21 13.57
CA ASP A 92 -8.72 5.87 14.13
C ASP A 92 -10.05 5.09 14.19
N SER A 93 -11.19 5.79 14.28
CA SER A 93 -12.51 5.21 14.59
C SER A 93 -13.60 5.41 13.52
N GLN A 94 -13.51 6.43 12.67
CA GLN A 94 -14.51 6.74 11.63
C GLN A 94 -13.96 6.31 10.26
N LEU A 95 -14.20 5.06 9.87
CA LEU A 95 -13.64 4.46 8.66
C LEU A 95 -14.58 4.61 7.47
N VAL A 96 -14.16 5.30 6.42
CA VAL A 96 -14.92 5.33 5.17
C VAL A 96 -14.56 4.10 4.34
N VAL A 97 -15.58 3.38 3.86
CA VAL A 97 -15.43 2.12 3.13
C VAL A 97 -16.06 2.23 1.74
N LYS A 98 -15.25 2.06 0.70
CA LYS A 98 -15.73 2.12 -0.69
C LYS A 98 -16.22 0.75 -1.14
N THR A 99 -17.49 0.47 -0.91
CA THR A 99 -18.06 -0.89 -1.06
C THR A 99 -18.09 -1.40 -2.51
N ASN A 100 -18.21 -0.50 -3.49
CA ASN A 100 -18.21 -0.85 -4.92
C ASN A 100 -16.83 -0.73 -5.60
N ILE A 101 -15.74 -0.58 -4.84
CA ILE A 101 -14.44 -0.17 -5.41
C ILE A 101 -13.90 -1.13 -6.47
N ALA A 102 -14.10 -2.44 -6.31
CA ALA A 102 -13.64 -3.44 -7.28
C ALA A 102 -14.40 -3.37 -8.60
N GLU A 103 -15.69 -3.01 -8.58
CA GLU A 103 -16.47 -2.80 -9.80
C GLU A 103 -15.97 -1.58 -10.58
N VAL A 104 -15.78 -0.46 -9.87
CA VAL A 104 -15.27 0.78 -10.46
C VAL A 104 -13.87 0.56 -11.02
N LEU A 105 -13.02 -0.16 -10.27
CA LEU A 105 -11.66 -0.50 -10.71
C LEU A 105 -11.68 -1.29 -12.01
N ARG A 106 -12.50 -2.34 -12.13
CA ARG A 106 -12.63 -3.12 -13.38
C ARG A 106 -13.02 -2.23 -14.57
N ARG A 107 -13.98 -1.32 -14.37
CA ARG A 107 -14.39 -0.36 -15.41
C ARG A 107 -13.25 0.59 -15.81
N GLU A 108 -12.49 1.10 -14.84
CA GLU A 108 -11.38 2.00 -15.10
C GLU A 108 -10.21 1.30 -15.81
N LEU A 109 -9.88 0.06 -15.43
CA LEU A 109 -8.81 -0.75 -16.03
C LEU A 109 -9.15 -1.24 -17.45
N ALA A 110 -10.44 -1.42 -17.77
CA ALA A 110 -10.89 -1.82 -19.10
C ALA A 110 -10.86 -0.70 -20.15
N ARG A 111 -10.55 0.54 -19.75
CA ARG A 111 -10.50 1.68 -20.67
C ARG A 111 -9.34 1.51 -21.65
N PRO A 112 -9.54 1.72 -22.97
CA PRO A 112 -8.45 1.66 -23.95
C PRO A 112 -7.29 2.63 -23.68
N SER A 113 -7.55 3.70 -22.92
CA SER A 113 -6.55 4.68 -22.51
C SER A 113 -5.66 4.21 -21.37
N TRP A 114 -6.00 3.12 -20.66
CA TRP A 114 -5.22 2.63 -19.53
C TRP A 114 -3.88 2.08 -20.01
N GLN A 115 -2.79 2.57 -19.40
CA GLN A 115 -1.43 2.24 -19.83
C GLN A 115 -0.76 1.17 -18.95
N HIS A 116 -1.54 0.49 -18.09
CA HIS A 116 -1.00 -0.52 -17.16
C HIS A 116 0.15 0.03 -16.30
N GLU A 117 0.05 1.30 -15.91
CA GLU A 117 1.00 1.91 -14.98
C GLU A 117 0.87 1.27 -13.59
N HIS A 118 1.99 1.15 -12.87
CA HIS A 118 2.02 0.57 -11.54
C HIS A 118 1.06 1.27 -10.55
N VAL A 119 0.23 0.46 -9.87
CA VAL A 119 -0.74 0.89 -8.85
C VAL A 119 -0.27 0.50 -7.44
N ALA A 120 -0.04 1.48 -6.57
CA ALA A 120 0.38 1.23 -5.20
C ALA A 120 -0.77 1.23 -4.19
N MET A 121 -0.74 0.28 -3.25
CA MET A 121 -1.64 0.14 -2.11
C MET A 121 -0.87 0.25 -0.80
N GLY A 122 -1.54 0.65 0.29
CA GLY A 122 -0.87 0.89 1.57
C GLY A 122 -0.25 2.28 1.68
N THR A 123 -0.73 3.25 0.89
CA THR A 123 -0.12 4.58 0.78
C THR A 123 -0.75 5.61 1.70
N ASN A 124 -2.08 5.58 1.89
CA ASN A 124 -2.78 6.50 2.80
C ASN A 124 -3.62 5.77 3.86
N THR A 125 -3.98 4.53 3.59
CA THR A 125 -4.66 3.62 4.52
C THR A 125 -4.01 2.25 4.38
N ASP A 126 -4.21 1.39 5.37
CA ASP A 126 -3.77 0.02 5.27
C ASP A 126 -4.84 -0.87 4.60
N PRO A 127 -4.51 -1.57 3.50
CA PRO A 127 -5.46 -2.42 2.79
C PRO A 127 -5.89 -3.66 3.58
N TYR A 128 -5.10 -4.09 4.57
CA TYR A 128 -5.35 -5.27 5.40
C TYR A 128 -5.51 -4.93 6.88
N GLN A 129 -5.94 -3.70 7.20
CA GLN A 129 -6.42 -3.37 8.54
C GLN A 129 -7.63 -4.25 8.91
N ARG A 130 -8.02 -4.24 10.20
CA ARG A 130 -9.11 -5.09 10.72
C ARG A 130 -10.40 -5.03 9.89
N ALA A 131 -10.75 -3.87 9.34
CA ALA A 131 -11.93 -3.68 8.47
C ALA A 131 -11.99 -4.68 7.30
N GLU A 132 -10.83 -5.05 6.73
CA GLU A 132 -10.74 -6.00 5.62
C GLU A 132 -11.18 -7.42 6.01
N GLY A 133 -11.22 -7.76 7.30
CA GLY A 133 -11.80 -9.02 7.79
C GLY A 133 -13.31 -9.09 7.58
N ARG A 134 -13.99 -7.94 7.60
CA ARG A 134 -15.44 -7.82 7.37
C ARG A 134 -15.76 -7.61 5.90
N TYR A 135 -15.12 -6.63 5.28
CA TYR A 135 -15.51 -6.17 3.95
C TYR A 135 -14.91 -6.99 2.81
N ARG A 136 -13.75 -7.63 3.05
CA ARG A 136 -13.10 -8.53 2.10
C ARG A 136 -12.96 -7.93 0.69
N LEU A 137 -12.55 -6.66 0.58
CA LEU A 137 -12.44 -5.95 -0.70
C LEU A 137 -11.18 -6.35 -1.47
N MET A 138 -10.12 -6.76 -0.77
CA MET A 138 -8.80 -7.00 -1.36
C MET A 138 -8.77 -8.14 -2.38
N PRO A 139 -9.43 -9.30 -2.18
CA PRO A 139 -9.43 -10.37 -3.17
C PRO A 139 -9.91 -9.92 -4.55
N ASP A 140 -10.97 -9.11 -4.61
CA ASP A 140 -11.53 -8.66 -5.88
C ASP A 140 -10.74 -7.51 -6.51
N ILE A 141 -10.09 -6.68 -5.69
CA ILE A 141 -9.11 -5.69 -6.17
C ILE A 141 -7.90 -6.40 -6.80
N ILE A 142 -7.35 -7.41 -6.13
CA ILE A 142 -6.20 -8.18 -6.63
C ILE A 142 -6.56 -8.86 -7.95
N LYS A 143 -7.71 -9.54 -8.02
CA LYS A 143 -8.19 -10.17 -9.26
C LYS A 143 -8.36 -9.15 -10.38
N ALA A 144 -8.93 -7.98 -10.10
CA ALA A 144 -9.12 -6.94 -11.12
C ALA A 144 -7.80 -6.42 -11.69
N LEU A 145 -6.81 -6.14 -10.83
CA LEU A 145 -5.48 -5.71 -11.26
C LEU A 145 -4.78 -6.80 -12.06
N ALA A 146 -4.75 -8.03 -11.54
CA ALA A 146 -4.10 -9.16 -12.19
C ALA A 146 -4.74 -9.54 -13.54
N ALA A 147 -6.07 -9.60 -13.61
CA ALA A 147 -6.78 -9.89 -14.87
C ALA A 147 -6.56 -8.82 -15.95
N SER A 148 -6.25 -7.58 -15.54
CA SER A 148 -5.88 -6.51 -16.46
C SER A 148 -4.39 -6.50 -16.81
N GLY A 149 -3.54 -7.34 -16.21
CA GLY A 149 -2.08 -7.27 -16.34
C GLY A 149 -1.47 -5.99 -15.76
N THR A 150 -2.19 -5.30 -14.87
CA THR A 150 -1.70 -4.04 -14.26
C THR A 150 -0.78 -4.37 -13.10
N PRO A 151 0.52 -4.02 -13.15
CA PRO A 151 1.45 -4.25 -12.05
C PRO A 151 1.01 -3.47 -10.81
N PHE A 152 1.18 -4.07 -9.64
CA PHE A 152 0.76 -3.43 -8.39
C PHE A 152 1.68 -3.75 -7.23
N SER A 153 1.58 -2.96 -6.16
CA SER A 153 2.26 -3.25 -4.90
C SER A 153 1.33 -3.09 -3.71
N ILE A 154 1.60 -3.90 -2.67
CA ILE A 154 0.87 -3.88 -1.40
C ILE A 154 1.87 -3.61 -0.28
N LEU A 155 1.70 -2.48 0.41
CA LEU A 155 2.33 -2.23 1.70
C LEU A 155 1.31 -2.41 2.82
N THR A 156 1.63 -3.17 3.87
CA THR A 156 0.72 -3.36 5.01
C THR A 156 1.45 -3.62 6.33
N LYS A 157 0.78 -3.30 7.44
CA LYS A 157 1.09 -3.78 8.80
C LYS A 157 0.18 -4.94 9.22
N GLY A 158 -0.92 -5.18 8.50
CA GLY A 158 -1.95 -6.14 8.84
C GLY A 158 -1.58 -7.58 8.45
N THR A 159 -1.75 -8.50 9.39
CA THR A 159 -1.47 -9.93 9.19
C THR A 159 -2.55 -10.65 8.38
N LEU A 160 -3.69 -10.00 8.15
CA LEU A 160 -4.80 -10.55 7.35
C LEU A 160 -4.41 -10.82 5.89
N LEU A 161 -3.34 -10.17 5.39
CA LEU A 161 -2.72 -10.48 4.10
C LEU A 161 -2.46 -11.98 3.92
N ALA A 162 -2.15 -12.69 5.01
CA ALA A 162 -1.91 -14.12 5.00
C ALA A 162 -3.04 -14.95 4.33
N ARG A 163 -4.30 -14.48 4.44
CA ARG A 163 -5.48 -15.09 3.82
C ARG A 163 -5.36 -15.15 2.29
N ASP A 164 -4.77 -14.11 1.71
CA ASP A 164 -4.75 -13.89 0.26
C ASP A 164 -3.43 -14.31 -0.38
N ILE A 165 -2.52 -14.96 0.36
CA ILE A 165 -1.26 -15.51 -0.16
C ILE A 165 -1.47 -16.45 -1.36
N PRO A 166 -2.42 -17.42 -1.35
CA PRO A 166 -2.66 -18.28 -2.51
C PRO A 166 -3.07 -17.48 -3.76
N LEU A 167 -3.90 -16.44 -3.58
CA LEU A 167 -4.33 -15.56 -4.65
C LEU A 167 -3.16 -14.73 -5.20
N LEU A 168 -2.33 -14.17 -4.32
CA LEU A 168 -1.14 -13.39 -4.72
C LEU A 168 -0.11 -14.26 -5.44
N LYS A 169 0.07 -15.51 -5.02
CA LYS A 169 0.93 -16.48 -5.71
C LYS A 169 0.44 -16.80 -7.11
N SER A 170 -0.87 -16.98 -7.27
CA SER A 170 -1.49 -17.19 -8.58
C SER A 170 -1.39 -15.95 -9.46
N ALA A 171 -1.73 -14.78 -8.93
CA ALA A 171 -1.66 -13.51 -9.67
C ALA A 171 -0.23 -13.14 -10.09
N GLY A 172 0.75 -13.49 -9.25
CA GLY A 172 2.17 -13.25 -9.50
C GLY A 172 2.78 -14.05 -10.66
N GLN A 173 2.04 -15.01 -11.24
CA GLN A 173 2.48 -15.72 -12.46
C GLN A 173 2.40 -14.82 -13.69
N ASP A 174 1.36 -13.99 -13.77
CA ASP A 174 1.02 -13.20 -14.97
C ASP A 174 1.19 -11.69 -14.77
N THR A 175 1.25 -11.23 -13.52
CA THR A 175 1.32 -9.81 -13.16
C THR A 175 2.43 -9.57 -12.17
N GLU A 176 3.18 -8.49 -12.35
CA GLU A 176 4.23 -8.13 -11.41
C GLU A 176 3.66 -7.56 -10.11
N ILE A 177 4.01 -8.18 -8.99
CA ILE A 177 3.50 -7.85 -7.66
C ILE A 177 4.65 -7.47 -6.73
N GLY A 178 4.61 -6.24 -6.24
CA GLY A 178 5.45 -5.75 -5.15
C GLY A 178 4.83 -6.04 -3.78
N MET A 179 5.59 -6.65 -2.88
CA MET A 179 5.12 -6.98 -1.53
C MET A 179 5.97 -6.29 -0.47
N GLY A 180 5.30 -5.57 0.43
CA GLY A 180 5.91 -4.78 1.49
C GLY A 180 5.23 -4.99 2.84
N ILE A 181 6.01 -5.34 3.86
CA ILE A 181 5.56 -5.34 5.26
C ILE A 181 6.15 -4.15 5.99
N SER A 182 5.30 -3.37 6.66
CA SER A 182 5.75 -2.29 7.54
C SER A 182 6.06 -2.83 8.93
N LEU A 183 7.34 -2.88 9.28
CA LEU A 183 7.81 -3.35 10.58
C LEU A 183 9.10 -2.61 10.95
N ALA A 184 9.02 -1.75 11.97
CA ALA A 184 10.14 -0.94 12.46
C ALA A 184 10.39 -1.09 13.97
N LEU A 185 9.45 -1.71 14.70
CA LEU A 185 9.48 -1.88 16.15
C LEU A 185 9.48 -3.37 16.47
N LEU A 186 10.43 -3.83 17.29
CA LEU A 186 10.48 -5.21 17.79
C LEU A 186 9.98 -5.34 19.22
N ASP A 187 10.20 -4.32 20.05
CA ASP A 187 9.67 -4.27 21.42
C ASP A 187 8.13 -4.22 21.38
N PRO A 188 7.45 -5.24 21.92
CA PRO A 188 5.99 -5.31 21.90
C PRO A 188 5.32 -4.20 22.74
N GLU A 189 5.96 -3.72 23.81
CA GLU A 189 5.40 -2.65 24.63
C GLU A 189 5.47 -1.31 23.90
N LEU A 190 6.63 -0.98 23.33
CA LEU A 190 6.78 0.21 22.50
C LEU A 190 5.85 0.14 21.27
N ALA A 191 5.77 -1.03 20.62
CA ALA A 191 4.86 -1.22 19.49
C ALA A 191 3.40 -1.00 19.89
N HIS A 192 2.96 -1.47 21.06
CA HIS A 192 1.61 -1.23 21.55
C HIS A 192 1.36 0.25 21.85
N ARG A 193 2.33 0.98 22.42
CA ARG A 193 2.20 2.42 22.68
C ARG A 193 2.16 3.26 21.39
N VAL A 194 2.91 2.87 20.35
CA VAL A 194 3.09 3.66 19.12
C VAL A 194 2.11 3.25 18.01
N GLU A 195 1.78 1.97 17.91
CA GLU A 195 0.97 1.34 16.85
C GLU A 195 -0.12 0.42 17.45
N PRO A 196 -0.99 0.92 18.36
CA PRO A 196 -1.84 0.09 19.23
C PRO A 196 -2.80 -0.83 18.49
N GLY A 197 -3.26 -0.45 17.30
CA GLY A 197 -4.18 -1.24 16.50
C GLY A 197 -3.51 -2.23 15.55
N THR A 198 -2.17 -2.27 15.49
CA THR A 198 -1.43 -3.16 14.60
C THR A 198 -1.16 -4.54 15.24
N PRO A 199 -1.02 -5.59 14.44
CA PRO A 199 -0.51 -6.87 14.92
C PRO A 199 0.87 -6.72 15.57
N ALA A 200 1.11 -7.51 16.62
CA ALA A 200 2.38 -7.54 17.33
C ALA A 200 3.58 -7.79 16.39
N PRO A 201 4.77 -7.26 16.70
CA PRO A 201 5.97 -7.44 15.88
C PRO A 201 6.24 -8.89 15.47
N LYS A 202 6.08 -9.84 16.42
CA LYS A 202 6.25 -11.27 16.17
C LYS A 202 5.31 -11.79 15.06
N ALA A 203 4.04 -11.42 15.10
CA ALA A 203 3.06 -11.84 14.09
C ALA A 203 3.38 -11.24 12.70
N ARG A 204 3.96 -10.04 12.64
CA ARG A 204 4.46 -9.44 11.39
C ARG A 204 5.69 -10.15 10.85
N LEU A 205 6.62 -10.60 11.71
CA LEU A 205 7.76 -11.45 11.31
C LEU A 205 7.30 -12.82 10.79
N GLU A 206 6.30 -13.43 11.43
CA GLU A 206 5.68 -14.68 10.97
C GLU A 206 5.02 -14.50 9.59
N LEU A 207 4.35 -13.37 9.34
CA LEU A 207 3.80 -13.07 8.01
C LEU A 207 4.90 -12.96 6.95
N ILE A 208 6.04 -12.33 7.25
CA ILE A 208 7.19 -12.29 6.33
C ILE A 208 7.63 -13.72 6.01
N SER A 209 7.82 -14.56 7.03
CA SER A 209 8.23 -15.96 6.86
C SER A 209 7.25 -16.73 5.97
N ARG A 210 5.95 -16.61 6.21
CA ARG A 210 4.89 -17.26 5.41
C ARG A 210 4.87 -16.81 3.95
N LEU A 211 5.11 -15.53 3.68
CA LEU A 211 5.24 -15.03 2.31
C LEU A 211 6.43 -15.68 1.60
N ARG A 212 7.57 -15.83 2.31
CA ARG A 212 8.77 -16.47 1.78
C ARG A 212 8.60 -17.96 1.54
N GLU A 213 7.99 -18.67 2.48
CA GLU A 213 7.61 -20.10 2.33
C GLU A 213 6.69 -20.33 1.12
N ALA A 214 5.81 -19.37 0.81
CA ALA A 214 4.95 -19.43 -0.37
C ALA A 214 5.70 -19.15 -1.69
N GLY A 215 6.96 -18.72 -1.63
CA GLY A 215 7.80 -18.34 -2.78
C GLY A 215 7.67 -16.88 -3.20
N LEU A 216 6.96 -16.04 -2.44
CA LEU A 216 6.77 -14.62 -2.78
C LEU A 216 7.91 -13.75 -2.23
N PRO A 217 8.44 -12.77 -2.98
CA PRO A 217 9.34 -11.78 -2.41
C PRO A 217 8.64 -10.99 -1.31
N CYS A 218 9.39 -10.49 -0.32
CA CYS A 218 8.83 -9.71 0.77
C CYS A 218 9.83 -8.65 1.21
N SER A 219 9.66 -7.43 0.70
CA SER A 219 10.41 -6.27 1.19
C SER A 219 9.82 -5.79 2.51
N VAL A 220 10.65 -5.12 3.32
CA VAL A 220 10.24 -4.52 4.58
C VAL A 220 10.46 -3.01 4.53
N MET A 221 9.44 -2.26 4.96
CA MET A 221 9.56 -0.84 5.25
C MET A 221 9.71 -0.65 6.76
N ALA A 222 10.95 -0.52 7.21
CA ALA A 222 11.32 -0.20 8.57
C ALA A 222 11.24 1.32 8.78
N MET A 223 10.03 1.86 8.65
CA MET A 223 9.74 3.27 8.75
C MET A 223 8.46 3.47 9.60
N PRO A 224 8.53 4.22 10.71
CA PRO A 224 9.65 5.06 11.13
C PRO A 224 10.67 4.36 12.05
N ILE A 225 11.95 4.68 11.88
CA ILE A 225 12.92 4.61 12.98
C ILE A 225 12.71 5.84 13.87
N LEU A 226 12.42 5.62 15.14
CA LEU A 226 12.10 6.63 16.15
C LEU A 226 13.39 7.12 16.86
N PRO A 227 13.71 8.43 16.77
CA PRO A 227 14.88 9.01 17.43
C PRO A 227 14.91 8.76 18.94
N TRP A 228 16.06 8.36 19.49
CA TRP A 228 16.29 7.96 20.89
C TRP A 228 15.45 6.80 21.44
N LEU A 229 14.55 6.21 20.65
CA LEU A 229 13.73 5.07 21.06
C LEU A 229 14.12 3.78 20.32
N THR A 230 14.53 3.88 19.05
CA THR A 230 14.84 2.70 18.19
C THR A 230 15.99 2.92 17.21
N ASP A 231 16.73 4.04 17.34
CA ASP A 231 17.86 4.43 16.48
C ASP A 231 19.23 4.02 17.06
N GLY A 232 19.24 3.38 18.24
CA GLY A 232 20.42 2.79 18.88
C GLY A 232 20.97 1.58 18.13
N ASP A 233 22.27 1.27 18.33
CA ASP A 233 22.94 0.21 17.54
C ASP A 233 22.34 -1.15 17.84
N GLU A 234 22.05 -1.42 19.12
CA GLU A 234 21.38 -2.63 19.56
C GLU A 234 19.99 -2.78 18.92
N SER A 235 19.17 -1.73 18.93
CA SER A 235 17.83 -1.76 18.33
C SER A 235 17.87 -1.99 16.82
N LEU A 236 18.80 -1.34 16.12
CA LEU A 236 18.98 -1.53 14.69
C LEU A 236 19.51 -2.93 14.38
N ASP A 237 20.52 -3.41 15.12
CA ASP A 237 21.08 -4.74 14.93
C ASP A 237 20.01 -5.82 15.12
N ALA A 238 19.24 -5.71 16.20
CA ALA A 238 18.13 -6.63 16.48
C ALA A 238 17.05 -6.57 15.39
N LEU A 239 16.65 -5.37 14.95
CA LEU A 239 15.67 -5.20 13.87
C LEU A 239 16.13 -5.88 12.59
N PHE A 240 17.30 -5.51 12.07
CA PHE A 240 17.79 -6.06 10.81
C PHE A 240 18.06 -7.57 10.91
N GLY A 241 18.57 -8.06 12.04
CA GLY A 241 18.76 -9.49 12.29
C GLY A 241 17.44 -10.27 12.28
N ALA A 242 16.41 -9.76 12.95
CA ALA A 242 15.09 -10.39 12.96
C ALA A 242 14.44 -10.40 11.57
N LEU A 243 14.58 -9.30 10.81
CA LEU A 243 14.06 -9.24 9.44
C LEU A 243 14.77 -10.22 8.51
N ALA A 244 16.10 -10.38 8.66
CA ALA A 244 16.88 -11.34 7.89
C ALA A 244 16.49 -12.78 8.26
N ALA A 245 16.34 -13.07 9.55
CA ALA A 245 15.91 -14.39 10.03
C ALA A 245 14.50 -14.77 9.54
N ALA A 246 13.59 -13.80 9.42
CA ALA A 246 12.26 -14.01 8.83
C ALA A 246 12.28 -14.17 7.30
N GLY A 247 13.44 -13.99 6.65
CA GLY A 247 13.62 -14.17 5.21
C GLY A 247 13.24 -12.96 4.35
N ALA A 248 13.17 -11.75 4.93
CA ALA A 248 12.90 -10.54 4.15
C ALA A 248 13.86 -10.42 2.95
N THR A 249 13.36 -10.02 1.78
CA THR A 249 14.15 -9.92 0.55
C THR A 249 14.80 -8.56 0.33
N GLY A 250 14.49 -7.59 1.21
CA GLY A 250 15.08 -6.27 1.17
C GLY A 250 14.46 -5.36 2.21
N VAL A 251 15.22 -4.36 2.66
CA VAL A 251 14.77 -3.42 3.69
C VAL A 251 14.99 -1.98 3.23
N THR A 252 13.94 -1.17 3.34
CA THR A 252 14.01 0.29 3.29
C THR A 252 13.72 0.82 4.69
N ALA A 253 14.65 1.57 5.26
CA ALA A 253 14.52 2.14 6.59
C ALA A 253 14.78 3.65 6.55
N GLY A 254 14.17 4.38 7.47
CA GLY A 254 14.25 5.83 7.48
C GLY A 254 13.63 6.46 8.71
N ALA A 255 14.02 7.69 8.97
CA ALA A 255 13.56 8.45 10.11
C ALA A 255 12.05 8.71 10.06
N LEU A 256 11.48 8.88 11.25
CA LEU A 256 10.15 9.45 11.46
C LEU A 256 9.93 10.74 10.65
N HIS A 257 8.76 10.82 10.03
CA HIS A 257 8.31 11.91 9.16
C HIS A 257 7.02 12.53 9.73
N LEU A 258 7.09 13.78 10.21
CA LEU A 258 6.02 14.43 10.97
C LEU A 258 5.27 15.48 10.14
N ARG A 259 4.34 15.03 9.29
CA ARG A 259 3.47 15.95 8.53
C ARG A 259 2.50 16.66 9.48
N PRO A 260 2.02 17.87 9.14
CA PRO A 260 0.89 18.48 9.85
C PRO A 260 -0.28 17.50 9.94
N GLY A 261 -0.93 17.42 11.10
CA GLY A 261 -1.96 16.43 11.44
C GLY A 261 -1.41 15.15 12.08
N ALA A 262 -0.14 14.80 11.85
CA ALA A 262 0.54 13.71 12.56
C ALA A 262 1.52 14.24 13.61
N ARG A 263 2.13 15.39 13.34
CA ARG A 263 3.12 16.05 14.19
C ARG A 263 2.55 16.33 15.58
N GLU A 264 1.36 16.91 15.64
CA GLU A 264 0.71 17.34 16.88
C GLU A 264 0.45 16.14 17.79
N TRP A 265 -0.10 15.07 17.22
CA TRP A 265 -0.35 13.80 17.91
C TRP A 265 0.93 13.13 18.38
N PHE A 266 1.94 13.06 17.53
CA PHE A 266 3.21 12.44 17.88
C PHE A 266 3.95 13.22 18.96
N LEU A 267 3.98 14.56 18.90
CA LEU A 267 4.63 15.37 19.92
C LEU A 267 3.88 15.34 21.26
N ALA A 268 2.55 15.28 21.24
CA ALA A 268 1.75 15.05 22.45
C ALA A 268 2.05 13.69 23.08
N PHE A 269 2.17 12.63 22.26
CA PHE A 269 2.62 11.31 22.70
C PHE A 269 4.00 11.36 23.36
N ILE A 270 4.98 12.04 22.74
CA ILE A 270 6.33 12.21 23.33
C ILE A 270 6.25 12.97 24.65
N ALA A 271 5.49 14.07 24.73
CA ALA A 271 5.38 14.86 25.95
C ALA A 271 4.77 14.06 27.13
N ARG A 272 3.80 13.20 26.83
CA ARG A 272 3.12 12.36 27.82
C ARG A 272 3.96 11.16 28.26
N ASP A 273 4.52 10.41 27.31
CA ASP A 273 5.12 9.09 27.59
C ASP A 273 6.64 9.17 27.75
N TYR A 274 7.28 10.18 27.16
CA TYR A 274 8.72 10.39 27.19
C TYR A 274 9.07 11.86 27.43
N PRO A 275 8.64 12.47 28.55
CA PRO A 275 8.76 13.91 28.78
C PRO A 275 10.20 14.43 28.66
N HIS A 276 11.19 13.61 29.05
CA HIS A 276 12.62 13.90 28.94
C HIS A 276 13.14 14.02 27.48
N LEU A 277 12.38 13.54 26.49
CA LEU A 277 12.70 13.65 25.06
C LEU A 277 12.02 14.85 24.37
N THR A 278 11.05 15.50 25.01
CA THR A 278 10.24 16.58 24.42
C THR A 278 11.10 17.68 23.78
N GLY A 279 12.06 18.22 24.53
CA GLY A 279 12.97 19.26 24.02
C GLY A 279 13.88 18.77 22.89
N LYS A 280 14.24 17.48 22.87
CA LYS A 280 15.05 16.88 21.81
C LYS A 280 14.26 16.74 20.51
N TYR A 281 13.02 16.24 20.58
CA TYR A 281 12.13 16.17 19.42
C TYR A 281 11.77 17.54 18.88
N ALA A 282 11.49 18.52 19.75
CA ALA A 282 11.19 19.90 19.34
C ALA A 282 12.34 20.50 18.52
N ARG A 283 13.60 20.30 18.96
CA ARG A 283 14.78 20.73 18.20
C ARG A 283 14.97 19.95 16.90
N LEU A 284 14.89 18.62 16.96
CA LEU A 284 15.14 17.74 15.81
C LEU A 284 14.17 17.97 14.65
N TYR A 285 12.92 18.31 14.97
CA TYR A 285 11.85 18.58 14.01
C TYR A 285 11.47 20.07 13.94
N GLY A 286 12.30 20.97 14.46
CA GLY A 286 12.04 22.42 14.47
C GLY A 286 11.91 23.00 13.05
N GLY A 287 12.67 22.45 12.09
CA GLY A 287 12.69 22.90 10.69
C GLY A 287 11.56 22.35 9.80
N GLY A 288 10.56 21.67 10.37
CA GLY A 288 9.38 21.19 9.65
C GLY A 288 9.19 19.67 9.73
N THR A 289 8.78 19.07 8.62
CA THR A 289 8.27 17.69 8.58
C THR A 289 9.37 16.63 8.72
N TYR A 290 10.55 16.90 8.17
CA TYR A 290 11.68 15.99 8.24
C TYR A 290 12.51 16.26 9.48
N ALA A 291 13.14 15.21 10.03
CA ALA A 291 14.24 15.38 10.97
C ALA A 291 15.39 16.17 10.31
N SER A 292 16.24 16.78 11.14
CA SER A 292 17.41 17.54 10.66
C SER A 292 18.24 16.75 9.64
N LYS A 293 18.88 17.48 8.71
CA LYS A 293 19.66 16.86 7.63
C LYS A 293 20.78 16.00 8.21
N GLU A 294 21.42 16.49 9.27
CA GLU A 294 22.52 15.86 9.99
C GLU A 294 22.07 14.52 10.58
N TYR A 295 20.91 14.50 11.27
CA TYR A 295 20.35 13.28 11.82
C TYR A 295 20.01 12.26 10.73
N ARG A 296 19.40 12.71 9.62
CA ARG A 296 19.06 11.81 8.51
C ARG A 296 20.29 11.20 7.84
N GLN A 297 21.37 11.98 7.70
CA GLN A 297 22.65 11.49 7.18
C GLN A 297 23.30 10.47 8.13
N TRP A 298 23.32 10.79 9.42
CA TRP A 298 23.81 9.88 10.46
C TRP A 298 23.03 8.56 10.49
N LEU A 299 21.69 8.62 10.51
CA LEU A 299 20.85 7.43 10.50
C LEU A 299 21.02 6.62 9.22
N ALA A 300 21.14 7.29 8.06
CA ALA A 300 21.36 6.60 6.80
C ALA A 300 22.67 5.77 6.84
N GLY A 301 23.75 6.31 7.40
CA GLY A 301 25.00 5.57 7.58
C GLY A 301 24.83 4.30 8.42
N ARG A 302 24.12 4.39 9.55
CA ARG A 302 23.83 3.25 10.44
C ARG A 302 22.94 2.21 9.77
N VAL A 303 21.88 2.66 9.09
CA VAL A 303 21.01 1.79 8.30
C VAL A 303 21.80 1.02 7.25
N GLN A 304 22.71 1.68 6.52
CA GLN A 304 23.53 0.98 5.52
C GLN A 304 24.49 -0.02 6.17
N PHE A 305 25.09 0.32 7.30
CA PHE A 305 25.94 -0.60 8.06
C PHE A 305 25.17 -1.88 8.44
N PHE A 306 24.02 -1.76 9.11
CA PHE A 306 23.24 -2.93 9.53
C PHE A 306 22.61 -3.71 8.38
N LYS A 307 22.21 -3.02 7.30
CA LYS A 307 21.82 -3.69 6.05
C LYS A 307 22.94 -4.60 5.54
N LYS A 308 24.16 -4.09 5.45
CA LYS A 308 25.32 -4.88 5.00
C LYS A 308 25.63 -6.02 5.96
N LYS A 309 25.62 -5.75 7.28
CA LYS A 309 25.88 -6.75 8.32
C LYS A 309 24.93 -7.96 8.23
N HIS A 310 23.65 -7.71 7.95
CA HIS A 310 22.61 -8.75 7.87
C HIS A 310 22.28 -9.21 6.44
N GLY A 311 23.16 -8.95 5.47
CA GLY A 311 23.05 -9.52 4.13
C GLY A 311 22.05 -8.83 3.18
N PHE A 312 21.52 -7.66 3.53
CA PHE A 312 20.66 -6.86 2.65
C PHE A 312 21.50 -6.03 1.65
N THR A 313 22.16 -6.71 0.72
CA THR A 313 23.05 -6.13 -0.29
C THR A 313 22.34 -5.71 -1.56
N SER A 314 21.16 -6.28 -1.86
CA SER A 314 20.33 -5.91 -3.00
C SER A 314 19.40 -4.72 -2.67
N ARG A 315 18.98 -3.99 -3.70
CA ARG A 315 17.94 -2.96 -3.56
C ARG A 315 16.62 -3.64 -3.22
N ALA A 316 15.90 -3.13 -2.21
CA ALA A 316 14.58 -3.66 -1.86
C ALA A 316 13.64 -3.59 -3.08
N GLN A 317 13.26 -4.76 -3.61
CA GLN A 317 12.31 -4.90 -4.72
C GLN A 317 10.87 -4.79 -4.18
N PHE A 318 10.54 -3.63 -3.57
CA PHE A 318 9.17 -3.35 -3.15
C PHE A 318 8.30 -2.91 -4.34
N LEU A 319 8.91 -2.26 -5.32
CA LEU A 319 8.23 -1.83 -6.54
C LEU A 319 8.48 -2.85 -7.64
N PRO A 320 7.48 -3.09 -8.50
CA PRO A 320 7.69 -3.73 -9.79
C PRO A 320 8.90 -3.15 -10.52
N SER A 321 9.78 -4.04 -10.98
CA SER A 321 10.85 -3.77 -11.91
C SER A 321 10.30 -3.06 -13.14
N ARG A 322 10.96 -1.98 -13.55
CA ARG A 322 10.62 -1.27 -14.80
C ARG A 322 10.85 -2.10 -16.07
N SER A 323 11.29 -3.36 -15.94
CA SER A 323 11.85 -4.17 -17.03
C SER A 323 10.83 -4.66 -18.08
N ASN A 324 9.52 -4.51 -17.88
CA ASN A 324 8.52 -4.97 -18.86
C ASN A 324 7.60 -3.90 -19.45
N ALA A 325 7.88 -2.60 -19.25
CA ALA A 325 7.08 -1.51 -19.84
C ALA A 325 7.17 -1.39 -21.39
N GLY A 326 7.62 -2.43 -22.10
CA GLY A 326 7.78 -2.42 -23.57
C GLY A 326 7.58 -3.75 -24.29
N ALA A 327 7.44 -4.88 -23.60
CA ALA A 327 7.16 -6.16 -24.26
C ALA A 327 5.64 -6.37 -24.34
N ARG A 328 5.02 -5.91 -25.44
CA ARG A 328 3.69 -6.40 -25.82
C ARG A 328 3.78 -7.93 -25.93
N PRO A 329 2.84 -8.72 -25.37
CA PRO A 329 2.70 -10.10 -25.80
C PRO A 329 2.40 -10.06 -27.30
N GLU A 330 3.23 -10.73 -28.11
CA GLU A 330 2.95 -10.92 -29.53
C GLU A 330 1.55 -11.51 -29.65
N LYS A 331 0.68 -10.81 -30.39
CA LYS A 331 -0.61 -11.38 -30.79
C LYS A 331 -0.30 -12.66 -31.57
N PRO A 332 -1.01 -13.78 -31.34
CA PRO A 332 -0.84 -14.97 -32.15
C PRO A 332 -1.07 -14.59 -33.63
N THR A 333 -0.03 -14.77 -34.43
CA THR A 333 -0.02 -14.46 -35.85
C THR A 333 -1.13 -15.27 -36.51
N ARG A 334 -2.19 -14.58 -36.91
CA ARG A 334 -3.27 -15.15 -37.71
C ARG A 334 -2.65 -15.51 -39.05
N ILE A 335 -2.43 -16.79 -39.30
CA ILE A 335 -2.05 -17.29 -40.63
C ILE A 335 -3.20 -16.92 -41.57
N MET A 336 -3.01 -15.85 -42.34
CA MET A 336 -3.87 -15.52 -43.47
C MET A 336 -3.58 -16.54 -44.57
N GLY A 337 -4.37 -17.61 -44.59
CA GLY A 337 -4.52 -18.43 -45.79
C GLY A 337 -5.19 -17.59 -46.86
N THR A 338 -4.42 -17.19 -47.87
CA THR A 338 -4.91 -16.54 -49.08
C THR A 338 -5.77 -17.53 -49.86
N SER A 339 -7.07 -17.25 -49.95
CA SER A 339 -7.96 -17.90 -50.92
C SER A 339 -7.74 -17.24 -52.28
N PRO A 340 -7.41 -17.98 -53.36
CA PRO A 340 -7.46 -17.43 -54.70
C PRO A 340 -8.90 -17.45 -55.21
N ALA A 341 -9.27 -16.39 -55.91
CA ALA A 341 -10.51 -16.25 -56.64
C ALA A 341 -10.61 -17.25 -57.80
N ALA A 342 -11.84 -17.58 -58.15
CA ALA A 342 -12.19 -18.37 -59.31
C ALA A 342 -11.91 -17.62 -60.62
N ASP A 343 -11.34 -18.32 -61.60
CA ASP A 343 -11.61 -18.12 -63.01
C ASP A 343 -11.45 -19.49 -63.71
N GLY A 344 -12.50 -19.91 -64.41
CA GLY A 344 -12.55 -21.19 -65.10
C GLY A 344 -11.98 -21.11 -66.52
N LEU A 345 -11.53 -22.24 -67.05
CA LEU A 345 -11.83 -22.76 -68.40
C LEU A 345 -11.00 -24.01 -68.72
N ALA A 346 -11.63 -24.90 -69.48
CA ALA A 346 -11.08 -25.94 -70.36
C ALA A 346 -10.69 -27.33 -69.79
N HIS A 347 -11.62 -28.27 -70.02
CA HIS A 347 -11.45 -29.64 -70.54
C HIS A 347 -10.04 -30.25 -70.66
N ALA A 348 -9.84 -31.46 -70.13
CA ALA A 348 -9.80 -32.72 -70.90
C ALA A 348 -9.23 -33.90 -70.06
N GLY A 349 -9.81 -35.10 -70.26
CA GLY A 349 -9.14 -36.41 -70.09
C GLY A 349 -9.14 -37.02 -68.68
N THR A 350 -10.10 -37.90 -68.35
CA THR A 350 -10.10 -39.38 -68.57
C THR A 350 -9.48 -40.20 -67.42
N ALA A 351 -10.33 -41.10 -66.89
CA ALA A 351 -10.05 -42.44 -66.35
C ALA A 351 -9.23 -42.52 -65.05
N ALA A 352 -9.43 -43.47 -64.12
CA ALA A 352 -10.45 -44.47 -63.84
C ALA A 352 -10.01 -45.13 -62.50
N GLN A 353 -10.90 -45.93 -61.91
CA GLN A 353 -10.66 -46.99 -60.90
C GLN A 353 -10.69 -46.52 -59.42
N THR A 354 -11.82 -46.68 -58.69
CA THR A 354 -12.44 -47.91 -58.12
C THR A 354 -11.49 -48.54 -57.08
N LEU A 355 -11.85 -48.68 -55.80
CA LEU A 355 -12.67 -49.77 -55.29
C LEU A 355 -13.09 -49.55 -53.81
N PHE A 356 -14.39 -49.75 -53.59
CA PHE A 356 -15.16 -50.06 -52.37
C PHE A 356 -15.24 -49.09 -51.20
#